data_AF-A0A7L0XST2-F1
#
_entry.id   AF-A0A7L0XST2-F1
#
_cell.length_a   1.000
_cell.length_b   1.000
_cell.length_c   1.000
_cell.angle_alpha   90.00
_cell.angle_beta   90.00
_cell.angle_gamma   90.00
#
_symmetry.space_group_name_H-M   'P 1'
#
loop_
_entity.id
_entity.type
_entity.pdbx_description
1 polymer ?
#
loop_
_entity_poly.entity_id
_entity_poly.type
_entity_poly.pdbx_seq_one_letter_code
_entity_poly.pdbx_strand_id
1 'polypeptide(L)'
;VEDQRARWERKRSRTAKELLETEHKYLEQLDLVVTYFVTILKAKGTLKPAVLETVFGPLESIYSASHVLSFHLERGNLGPGLESFCQNLDLYGHYAENLEQANKTLKEQLRKNKSFRRFKKLQESRPQFQGRELEDLLPLPLQRLHQYKHFFRDLLENTSPDSAEHLKLASMIPPV
;
A
#
# COMPACT_ATOMS: atom_id res chain seq x y z
N VAL A 1 21.53 -21.83 23.05
CA VAL A 1 21.77 -20.87 21.95
C VAL A 1 21.08 -21.32 20.66
N GLU A 2 21.29 -22.57 20.19
CA GLU A 2 20.63 -23.10 18.98
C GLU A 2 19.09 -23.13 19.05
N ASP A 3 18.52 -23.57 20.18
CA ASP A 3 17.06 -23.59 20.38
C ASP A 3 16.41 -22.19 20.34
N GLN A 4 17.12 -21.16 20.81
CA GLN A 4 16.64 -19.78 20.75
C GLN A 4 16.69 -19.25 19.32
N ARG A 5 17.78 -19.52 18.59
CA ARG A 5 17.92 -19.14 17.17
C ARG A 5 16.86 -19.80 16.30
N ALA A 6 16.60 -21.10 16.51
CA ALA A 6 15.54 -21.82 15.80
C ALA A 6 14.13 -21.26 16.11
N ARG A 7 13.89 -20.78 17.34
CA ARG A 7 12.61 -20.13 17.71
C ARG A 7 12.43 -18.77 17.02
N TRP A 8 13.47 -17.95 16.96
CA TRP A 8 13.45 -16.66 16.25
C TRP A 8 13.20 -16.85 14.76
N GLU A 9 13.91 -17.78 14.11
CA GLU A 9 13.73 -18.05 12.69
C GLU A 9 12.31 -18.52 12.35
N ARG A 10 11.73 -19.39 13.18
CA ARG A 10 10.33 -19.84 13.01
C ARG A 10 9.34 -18.69 13.17
N LYS A 11 9.56 -17.79 14.14
CA LYS A 11 8.68 -16.62 14.32
C LYS A 11 8.80 -15.66 13.14
N ARG A 12 10.02 -15.31 12.74
CA ARG A 12 10.32 -14.47 11.58
C ARG A 12 9.70 -15.02 10.29
N SER A 13 9.82 -16.34 10.06
CA SER A 13 9.21 -17.01 8.90
C SER A 13 7.68 -16.90 8.89
N ARG A 14 7.03 -17.01 10.07
CA ARG A 14 5.58 -16.84 10.18
C ARG A 14 5.16 -15.40 9.91
N THR A 15 5.84 -14.42 10.50
CA THR A 15 5.57 -13.00 10.27
C THR A 15 5.75 -12.62 8.80
N ALA A 16 6.81 -13.12 8.14
CA ALA A 16 7.03 -12.88 6.72
C ALA A 16 5.93 -13.50 5.83
N LYS A 17 5.45 -14.69 6.20
CA LYS A 17 4.33 -15.35 5.49
C LYS A 17 3.02 -14.56 5.66
N GLU A 18 2.72 -14.12 6.87
CA GLU A 18 1.53 -13.30 7.15
C GLU A 18 1.60 -11.93 6.45
N LEU A 19 2.79 -11.31 6.42
CA LEU A 19 3.03 -10.09 5.65
C LEU A 19 2.70 -10.32 4.17
N LEU A 20 3.20 -11.39 3.56
CA LEU A 20 2.93 -11.74 2.16
C LEU A 20 1.44 -11.99 1.90
N GLU A 21 0.78 -12.81 2.71
CA GLU A 21 -0.65 -13.13 2.54
C GLU A 21 -1.54 -11.88 2.64
N THR A 22 -1.20 -10.96 3.54
CA THR A 22 -1.92 -9.70 3.68
C THR A 22 -1.54 -8.68 2.60
N GLU A 23 -0.31 -8.75 2.06
CA GLU A 23 0.16 -7.91 0.95
C GLU A 23 -0.59 -8.24 -0.34
N HIS A 24 -0.81 -9.53 -0.64
CA HIS A 24 -1.62 -9.95 -1.80
C HIS A 24 -3.03 -9.37 -1.74
N LYS A 25 -3.71 -9.46 -0.59
CA LYS A 25 -5.06 -8.89 -0.41
C LYS A 25 -5.08 -7.38 -0.57
N TYR A 26 -4.03 -6.70 -0.10
CA TYR A 26 -3.90 -5.26 -0.26
C TYR A 26 -3.66 -4.87 -1.73
N LEU A 27 -2.77 -5.58 -2.43
CA LEU A 27 -2.49 -5.38 -3.85
C LEU A 27 -3.72 -5.64 -4.71
N GLU A 28 -4.50 -6.68 -4.43
CA GLU A 28 -5.78 -6.93 -5.12
C GLU A 28 -6.72 -5.72 -5.01
N GLN A 29 -6.82 -5.10 -3.83
CA GLN A 29 -7.68 -3.93 -3.63
C GLN A 29 -7.14 -2.68 -4.31
N LEU A 30 -5.82 -2.47 -4.26
CA LEU A 30 -5.19 -1.36 -4.97
C LEU A 30 -5.29 -1.48 -6.48
N ASP A 31 -5.14 -2.69 -7.02
CA ASP A 31 -5.28 -2.97 -8.44
C ASP A 31 -6.66 -2.56 -8.96
N LEU A 32 -7.72 -2.77 -8.17
CA LEU A 32 -9.06 -2.30 -8.53
C LEU A 32 -9.09 -0.78 -8.76
N VAL A 33 -8.45 -0.02 -7.87
CA VAL A 33 -8.42 1.45 -7.98
C VAL A 33 -7.54 1.87 -9.16
N VAL A 34 -6.34 1.31 -9.28
CA VAL A 34 -5.39 1.65 -10.34
C VAL A 34 -5.99 1.31 -11.71
N THR A 35 -6.45 0.08 -11.90
CA THR A 35 -6.95 -0.40 -13.18
C THR A 35 -8.29 0.25 -13.57
N TYR A 36 -9.29 0.25 -12.68
CA TYR A 36 -10.63 0.69 -13.07
C TYR A 36 -10.87 2.19 -12.93
N PHE A 37 -10.10 2.89 -12.10
CA PHE A 37 -10.18 4.34 -11.97
C PHE A 37 -9.00 5.02 -12.64
N VAL A 38 -7.77 4.84 -12.15
CA VAL A 38 -6.63 5.65 -12.60
C VAL A 38 -6.36 5.47 -14.09
N THR A 39 -6.15 4.23 -14.55
CA THR A 39 -5.82 3.93 -15.95
C THR A 39 -6.96 4.33 -16.89
N ILE A 40 -8.21 3.97 -16.57
CA ILE A 40 -9.35 4.27 -17.45
C ILE A 40 -9.66 5.78 -17.48
N LEU A 41 -9.55 6.49 -16.35
CA LEU A 41 -9.78 7.93 -16.32
C LEU A 41 -8.72 8.69 -17.12
N LYS A 42 -7.46 8.26 -17.03
CA LYS A 42 -6.36 8.79 -17.87
C LYS A 42 -6.64 8.57 -19.35
N ALA A 43 -7.05 7.35 -19.74
CA ALA A 43 -7.34 7.02 -21.13
C ALA A 43 -8.57 7.76 -21.69
N LYS A 44 -9.63 7.91 -20.89
CA LYS A 44 -10.87 8.59 -21.31
C LYS A 44 -10.83 10.11 -21.22
N GLY A 45 -9.86 10.69 -20.50
CA GLY A 45 -9.80 12.14 -20.26
C GLY A 45 -11.02 12.70 -19.53
N THR A 46 -11.73 11.88 -18.75
CA THR A 46 -12.97 12.30 -18.05
C THR A 46 -12.69 13.32 -16.93
N LEU A 47 -11.47 13.29 -16.39
CA LEU A 47 -10.93 14.27 -15.46
C LEU A 47 -9.65 14.88 -16.05
N LYS A 48 -9.40 16.14 -15.70
CA LYS A 48 -8.14 16.81 -16.05
C LYS A 48 -6.98 16.10 -15.32
N PRO A 49 -5.77 16.01 -15.90
CA PRO A 49 -4.61 15.39 -15.26
C PRO A 49 -4.35 15.92 -13.86
N ALA A 50 -4.35 17.25 -13.66
CA ALA A 50 -4.16 17.85 -12.35
C ALA A 50 -5.17 17.38 -11.28
N VAL A 51 -6.43 17.13 -11.69
CA VAL A 51 -7.47 16.62 -10.78
C VAL A 51 -7.22 15.15 -10.44
N LEU A 52 -6.77 14.34 -11.41
CA LEU A 52 -6.38 12.95 -11.16
C LEU A 52 -5.21 12.88 -10.19
N GLU A 53 -4.16 13.67 -10.41
CA GLU A 53 -3.02 13.76 -9.51
C GLU A 53 -3.44 14.22 -8.11
N THR A 54 -4.39 15.16 -7.98
CA THR A 54 -4.90 15.55 -6.65
C THR A 54 -5.70 14.44 -5.97
N VAL A 55 -6.53 13.69 -6.70
CA VAL A 55 -7.40 12.65 -6.10
C VAL A 55 -6.63 11.37 -5.78
N PHE A 56 -5.73 10.94 -6.67
CA PHE A 56 -5.04 9.66 -6.54
C PHE A 56 -3.59 9.82 -6.06
N GLY A 57 -2.97 10.99 -6.20
CA GLY A 57 -1.59 11.22 -5.75
C GLY A 57 -0.62 10.12 -6.24
N PRO A 58 0.34 9.70 -5.41
CA PRO A 58 1.33 8.68 -5.78
C PRO A 58 0.80 7.23 -5.74
N LEU A 59 -0.50 6.97 -5.89
CA LEU A 59 -1.08 5.63 -5.70
C LEU A 59 -0.48 4.57 -6.64
N GLU A 60 -0.19 4.91 -7.90
CA GLU A 60 0.48 3.98 -8.83
C GLU A 60 1.90 3.63 -8.38
N SER A 61 2.63 4.60 -7.85
CA SER A 61 3.97 4.38 -7.31
C SER A 61 3.93 3.52 -6.04
N ILE A 62 2.96 3.77 -5.16
CA ILE A 62 2.70 2.94 -3.97
C ILE A 62 2.38 1.50 -4.38
N TYR A 63 1.51 1.32 -5.37
CA TYR A 63 1.15 0.00 -5.90
C TYR A 63 2.37 -0.73 -6.45
N SER A 64 3.20 -0.05 -7.25
CA SER A 64 4.45 -0.59 -7.80
C SER A 64 5.42 -1.02 -6.69
N ALA A 65 5.66 -0.17 -5.69
CA ALA A 65 6.53 -0.48 -4.56
C ALA A 65 6.04 -1.70 -3.75
N SER A 66 4.73 -1.76 -3.50
CA SER A 66 4.07 -2.89 -2.80
C SER A 66 4.20 -4.19 -3.61
N HIS A 67 4.08 -4.11 -4.94
CA HIS A 67 4.25 -5.27 -5.82
C HIS A 67 5.70 -5.80 -5.82
N VAL A 68 6.69 -4.89 -5.82
CA VAL A 68 8.10 -5.26 -5.67
C VAL A 68 8.35 -5.95 -4.34
N LEU A 69 7.79 -5.43 -3.24
CA LEU A 69 7.87 -6.07 -1.92
C LEU A 69 7.29 -7.49 -1.97
N SER A 70 6.07 -7.67 -2.50
CA SER A 70 5.43 -8.99 -2.64
C SER A 70 6.31 -9.98 -3.42
N PHE A 71 6.88 -9.53 -4.55
CA PHE A 71 7.76 -10.35 -5.38
C PHE A 71 9.01 -10.84 -4.62
N HIS A 72 9.59 -9.98 -3.77
CA HIS A 72 10.71 -10.38 -2.93
C HIS A 72 10.30 -11.37 -1.83
N LEU A 73 9.16 -11.15 -1.19
CA LEU A 73 8.62 -12.01 -0.15
C LEU A 73 8.29 -13.43 -0.66
N GLU A 74 7.71 -13.55 -1.85
CA GLU A 74 7.43 -14.85 -2.49
C GLU A 74 8.69 -15.69 -2.72
N ARG A 75 9.83 -15.04 -2.93
CA ARG A 75 11.14 -15.67 -3.14
C ARG A 75 11.92 -15.89 -1.85
N GLY A 76 11.33 -15.57 -0.69
CA GLY A 76 11.99 -15.65 0.61
C GLY A 76 13.06 -14.56 0.85
N ASN A 77 13.10 -13.53 0.01
CA ASN A 77 14.11 -12.46 0.06
C ASN A 77 13.62 -11.27 0.90
N LEU A 78 13.34 -11.51 2.18
CA LEU A 78 12.79 -10.50 3.10
C LEU A 78 13.66 -9.23 3.18
N GLY A 79 14.96 -9.38 3.46
CA GLY A 79 15.88 -8.25 3.64
C GLY A 79 15.92 -7.29 2.44
N PRO A 80 16.27 -7.76 1.23
CA PRO A 80 16.27 -6.93 0.02
C PRO A 80 14.89 -6.34 -0.31
N GLY A 81 13.82 -7.10 -0.09
CA GLY A 81 12.45 -6.62 -0.32
C GLY A 81 12.09 -5.44 0.57
N LEU A 82 12.39 -5.55 1.87
CA LEU A 82 12.17 -4.47 2.82
C LEU A 82 13.07 -3.27 2.56
N GLU A 83 14.34 -3.49 2.22
CA GLU A 83 15.28 -2.41 1.90
C GLU A 83 14.80 -1.58 0.70
N SER A 84 14.36 -2.24 -0.37
CA SER A 84 13.77 -1.57 -1.53
C SER A 84 12.44 -0.89 -1.21
N PHE A 85 11.59 -1.54 -0.41
CA PHE A 85 10.29 -0.97 -0.03
C PHE A 85 10.44 0.28 0.86
N CYS A 86 11.38 0.28 1.79
CA CYS A 86 11.59 1.40 2.72
C CYS A 86 12.02 2.68 2.00
N GLN A 87 12.71 2.58 0.87
CA GLN A 87 13.05 3.72 0.01
C GLN A 87 11.82 4.42 -0.60
N ASN A 88 10.64 3.79 -0.53
CA ASN A 88 9.37 4.27 -1.07
C ASN A 88 8.34 4.59 0.04
N LEU A 89 8.72 4.54 1.33
CA LEU A 89 7.80 4.82 2.45
C LEU A 89 7.39 6.30 2.50
N ASP A 90 8.22 7.20 2.00
CA ASP A 90 7.94 8.63 1.81
C ASP A 90 6.69 8.88 0.95
N LEU A 91 6.43 8.01 -0.04
CA LEU A 91 5.22 8.05 -0.86
C LEU A 91 3.94 7.98 0.00
N TYR A 92 3.94 7.18 1.06
CA TYR A 92 2.80 7.07 1.96
C TYR A 92 2.63 8.32 2.83
N GLY A 93 3.73 9.00 3.18
CA GLY A 93 3.70 10.29 3.86
C GLY A 93 3.03 11.36 3.00
N HIS A 94 3.49 11.50 1.75
CA HIS A 94 2.87 12.40 0.77
C HIS A 94 1.41 12.07 0.50
N TYR A 95 1.08 10.77 0.42
CA TYR A 95 -0.30 10.33 0.26
C TYR A 95 -1.17 10.74 1.47
N ALA A 96 -0.64 10.61 2.70
CA ALA A 96 -1.33 10.98 3.92
C ALA A 96 -1.62 12.48 4.00
N GLU A 97 -0.63 13.30 3.69
CA GLU A 97 -0.73 14.77 3.68
C GLU A 97 -1.77 15.26 2.67
N ASN A 98 -1.91 14.56 1.53
CA ASN A 98 -2.84 14.94 0.47
C ASN A 98 -4.27 14.35 0.63
N LEU A 99 -4.49 13.35 1.50
CA LEU A 99 -5.76 12.62 1.53
C LEU A 99 -6.98 13.50 1.83
N GLU A 100 -6.84 14.53 2.68
CA GLU A 100 -7.94 15.47 2.94
C GLU A 100 -8.30 16.26 1.67
N GLN A 101 -7.30 16.75 0.95
CA GLN A 101 -7.48 17.49 -0.29
C GLN A 101 -8.05 16.59 -1.40
N ALA A 102 -7.54 15.36 -1.52
CA ALA A 102 -8.06 14.34 -2.42
C ALA A 102 -9.57 14.13 -2.22
N ASN A 103 -10.01 13.96 -0.97
CA ASN A 103 -11.42 13.77 -0.62
C ASN A 103 -12.28 15.00 -0.94
N LYS A 104 -11.79 16.22 -0.68
CA LYS A 104 -12.49 17.46 -1.06
C LYS A 104 -12.66 17.55 -2.58
N THR A 105 -11.58 17.33 -3.33
CA THR A 105 -11.59 17.37 -4.79
C THR A 105 -12.49 16.28 -5.37
N LEU A 106 -12.48 15.07 -4.82
CA LEU A 106 -13.37 13.98 -5.22
C LEU A 106 -14.84 14.40 -5.06
N LYS A 107 -15.23 14.89 -3.88
CA LYS A 107 -16.59 15.37 -3.61
C LYS A 107 -17.01 16.50 -4.56
N GLU A 108 -16.12 17.43 -4.85
CA GLU A 108 -16.37 18.50 -5.81
C GLU A 108 -16.60 17.98 -7.23
N GLN A 109 -15.75 17.05 -7.70
CA GLN A 109 -15.92 16.44 -9.02
C GLN A 109 -17.22 15.66 -9.09
N LEU A 110 -17.59 14.92 -8.05
CA LEU A 110 -18.88 14.23 -8.02
C LEU A 110 -20.05 15.20 -8.10
N ARG A 111 -19.98 16.36 -7.45
CA ARG A 111 -21.03 17.40 -7.51
C ARG A 111 -21.11 18.06 -8.89
N LYS A 112 -19.98 18.50 -9.46
CA LYS A 112 -19.92 19.36 -10.66
C LYS A 112 -19.88 18.56 -11.97
N ASN A 113 -19.32 17.36 -11.97
CA ASN A 113 -19.02 16.60 -13.17
C ASN A 113 -19.96 15.38 -13.32
N LYS A 114 -21.02 15.52 -14.13
CA LYS A 114 -22.01 14.47 -14.37
C LYS A 114 -21.40 13.23 -15.06
N SER A 115 -20.44 13.40 -15.97
CA SER A 115 -19.81 12.27 -16.66
C SER A 115 -18.93 11.48 -15.71
N PHE A 116 -18.16 12.16 -14.84
CA PHE A 116 -17.39 11.50 -13.79
C PHE A 116 -18.28 10.76 -12.79
N ARG A 117 -19.40 11.36 -12.35
CA ARG A 117 -20.35 10.68 -11.45
C ARG A 117 -20.91 9.40 -12.07
N ARG A 118 -21.31 9.45 -13.34
CA ARG A 118 -21.79 8.26 -14.07
C ARG A 118 -20.69 7.22 -14.23
N PHE A 119 -19.46 7.66 -14.51
CA PHE A 119 -18.29 6.82 -14.61
C PHE A 119 -18.01 6.08 -13.30
N LYS A 120 -17.92 6.79 -12.17
CA LYS A 120 -17.71 6.21 -10.83
C LYS A 120 -18.74 5.12 -10.54
N LYS A 121 -20.03 5.45 -10.69
CA LYS A 121 -21.13 4.49 -10.47
C LYS A 121 -21.01 3.24 -11.34
N LEU A 122 -20.57 3.39 -12.58
CA LEU A 122 -20.36 2.27 -13.49
C LEU A 122 -19.20 1.37 -13.02
N GLN A 123 -18.09 1.94 -12.56
CA GLN A 123 -16.97 1.14 -12.06
C GLN A 123 -17.34 0.43 -10.75
N GLU A 124 -18.01 1.12 -9.82
CA GLU A 124 -18.39 0.56 -8.51
C GLU A 124 -19.47 -0.53 -8.61
N SER A 125 -20.28 -0.51 -9.67
CA SER A 125 -21.26 -1.58 -9.93
C SER A 125 -20.63 -2.91 -10.35
N ARG A 126 -19.31 -2.95 -10.59
CA ARG A 126 -18.63 -4.17 -11.00
C ARG A 126 -18.55 -5.17 -9.84
N PRO A 127 -18.71 -6.48 -10.09
CA PRO A 127 -18.62 -7.50 -9.04
C PRO A 127 -17.31 -7.47 -8.24
N GLN A 128 -16.20 -7.09 -8.88
CA GLN A 128 -14.88 -7.01 -8.25
C GLN A 128 -14.83 -6.02 -7.08
N PHE A 129 -15.66 -4.96 -7.11
CA PHE A 129 -15.71 -3.98 -6.03
C PHE A 129 -16.47 -4.49 -4.80
N GLN A 130 -17.30 -5.53 -4.95
CA GLN A 130 -18.06 -6.13 -3.85
C GLN A 130 -18.89 -5.09 -3.07
N GLY A 131 -19.41 -4.07 -3.76
CA GLY A 131 -20.18 -2.99 -3.16
C GLY A 131 -19.37 -1.89 -2.47
N ARG A 132 -18.03 -1.96 -2.49
CA ARG A 132 -17.17 -0.88 -2.00
C ARG A 132 -17.17 0.31 -2.94
N GLU A 133 -17.20 1.50 -2.36
CA GLU A 133 -17.08 2.75 -3.10
C GLU A 133 -15.62 3.20 -3.17
N LEU A 134 -15.30 4.09 -4.10
CA LEU A 134 -13.95 4.65 -4.23
C LEU A 134 -13.47 5.30 -2.92
N GLU A 135 -14.38 5.96 -2.21
CA GLU A 135 -14.15 6.58 -0.91
C GLU A 135 -13.70 5.58 0.16
N ASP A 136 -14.11 4.31 0.06
CA ASP A 136 -13.69 3.24 0.98
C ASP A 136 -12.28 2.72 0.65
N LEU A 137 -11.86 2.85 -0.61
CA LEU A 137 -10.60 2.31 -1.12
C LEU A 137 -9.44 3.30 -1.03
N LEU A 138 -9.70 4.62 -1.15
CA LEU A 138 -8.66 5.65 -1.05
C LEU A 138 -7.91 5.65 0.30
N PRO A 139 -8.52 5.34 1.46
CA PRO A 139 -7.79 5.27 2.73
C PRO A 139 -6.90 4.03 2.88
N LEU A 140 -7.02 3.01 2.02
CA LEU A 140 -6.33 1.72 2.18
C LEU A 140 -4.80 1.83 2.30
N PRO A 141 -4.08 2.68 1.53
CA PRO A 141 -2.64 2.84 1.71
C PRO A 141 -2.26 3.28 3.12
N LEU A 142 -3.04 4.17 3.73
CA LEU A 142 -2.77 4.61 5.10
C LEU A 142 -3.08 3.51 6.10
N GLN A 143 -4.19 2.78 5.92
CA GLN A 143 -4.50 1.62 6.76
C GLN A 143 -3.39 0.56 6.67
N ARG A 144 -2.85 0.32 5.47
CA ARG A 144 -1.72 -0.59 5.27
C ARG A 144 -0.44 -0.08 5.93
N LEU A 145 -0.16 1.23 5.87
CA LEU A 145 0.98 1.83 6.57
C LEU A 145 0.96 1.53 8.07
N HIS A 146 -0.22 1.56 8.72
CA HIS A 146 -0.33 1.17 10.13
C HIS A 146 0.05 -0.30 10.34
N GLN A 147 -0.36 -1.21 9.44
CA GLN A 147 -0.02 -2.64 9.51
C GLN A 147 1.48 -2.88 9.32
N TYR A 148 2.15 -2.18 8.39
CA TYR A 148 3.61 -2.32 8.22
C TYR A 148 4.37 -2.00 9.51
N LYS A 149 3.93 -1.02 10.31
CA LYS A 149 4.56 -0.73 11.61
C LYS A 149 4.51 -1.94 12.55
N HIS A 150 3.42 -2.70 12.55
CA HIS A 150 3.32 -3.93 13.34
C HIS A 150 4.26 -5.00 12.80
N PHE A 151 4.25 -5.26 11.50
CA PHE A 151 5.13 -6.26 10.89
C PHE A 151 6.61 -5.93 11.09
N PHE A 152 7.02 -4.67 10.93
CA PHE A 152 8.43 -4.27 11.08
C PHE A 152 8.91 -4.43 12.51
N ARG A 153 8.09 -4.08 13.50
CA ARG A 153 8.39 -4.35 14.92
C ARG A 153 8.52 -5.84 15.19
N ASP A 154 7.56 -6.65 14.74
CA ASP A 154 7.59 -8.10 14.97
C ASP A 154 8.80 -8.75 14.30
N LEU A 155 9.17 -8.30 13.10
CA LEU A 155 10.39 -8.75 12.42
C LEU A 155 11.64 -8.34 13.18
N LEU A 156 11.70 -7.11 13.69
CA LEU A 156 12.83 -6.62 14.49
C LEU A 156 13.01 -7.43 15.78
N GLU A 157 11.93 -7.63 16.54
CA GLU A 157 11.93 -8.40 17.81
C GLU A 157 12.34 -9.87 17.62
N ASN A 158 12.19 -10.40 16.40
CA ASN A 158 12.56 -11.77 16.05
C ASN A 158 13.83 -11.85 15.18
N THR A 159 14.58 -10.76 15.07
CA THR A 159 15.89 -10.71 14.42
C THR A 159 16.97 -10.53 15.48
N SER A 160 18.09 -11.28 15.37
CA SER A 160 19.17 -11.20 16.36
C SER A 160 19.70 -9.76 16.46
N PRO A 161 19.78 -9.16 17.66
CA PRO A 161 20.21 -7.77 17.85
C PRO A 161 21.59 -7.45 17.27
N ASP A 162 22.48 -8.45 17.24
CA ASP A 162 23.86 -8.33 16.75
C ASP A 162 23.98 -8.54 15.24
N SER A 163 22.86 -8.79 14.54
CA SER A 163 22.87 -8.99 13.09
C SER A 163 22.79 -7.66 12.34
N ALA A 164 23.47 -7.60 11.18
CA ALA A 164 23.37 -6.46 10.27
C ALA A 164 21.91 -6.20 9.81
N GLU A 165 21.08 -7.25 9.76
CA GLU A 165 19.66 -7.16 9.42
C GLU A 165 18.86 -6.43 10.50
N HIS A 166 19.16 -6.66 11.79
CA HIS A 166 18.51 -5.94 12.90
C HIS A 166 18.82 -4.44 12.85
N LEU A 167 20.08 -4.06 12.63
CA LEU A 167 20.47 -2.65 12.50
C LEU A 167 19.75 -1.98 11.32
N LYS A 168 19.63 -2.68 10.19
CA LYS A 168 18.86 -2.21 9.03
C LYS A 168 17.39 -2.04 9.35
N LEU A 169 16.73 -3.06 9.90
CA LEU A 169 15.30 -3.00 10.29
C LEU A 169 15.02 -1.90 11.31
N ALA A 170 15.90 -1.72 12.30
CA ALA A 170 15.77 -0.68 13.31
C ALA A 170 15.84 0.73 12.69
N SER A 171 16.72 0.94 11.69
CA SER A 171 16.82 2.22 10.97
C SER A 171 15.61 2.53 10.09
N MET A 172 14.81 1.52 9.76
CA MET A 172 13.63 1.62 8.89
C MET A 172 12.34 1.95 9.65
N ILE A 173 12.34 1.86 10.99
CA ILE A 173 11.19 2.23 11.83
C ILE A 173 11.37 3.71 12.22
N PRO A 174 10.49 4.63 11.77
CA PRO A 174 10.60 6.03 12.17
C PRO A 174 10.43 6.16 13.70
N PRO A 175 11.18 7.04 14.38
CA PRO A 175 11.00 7.30 15.80
C PRO A 175 9.57 7.80 16.04
N VAL A 176 8.92 7.25 17.06
CA VAL A 176 7.57 7.62 17.50
C VAL A 176 7.51 9.08 17.90
#